data_AF-A0ABD2Q5K2-F1
#
_entry.id   AF-A0ABD2Q5K2-F1
#
_cell.length_a   1.000
_cell.length_b   1.000
_cell.length_c   1.000
_cell.angle_alpha   90.00
_cell.angle_beta   90.00
_cell.angle_gamma   90.00
#
_symmetry.space_group_name_H-M   'P 1'
#
loop_
_entity.id
_entity.type
_entity.pdbx_description
1 polymer ?
#
loop_
_entity_poly.entity_id
_entity_poly.type
_entity_poly.pdbx_seq_one_letter_code
_entity_poly.pdbx_strand_id
1 'polypeptide(L)'
;MVESSMQHICNKYPMFLQKIDVQEIVQRYNAISADLVAYEMLVYRAWQMKAATRFTKLARPLLSIYQLKDGLNIYLVNMHPQVQCLLREIRELERLQLSIPESVQQCWMQSSHIEQNYLLVSVS
;
A
#
# COMPACT_ATOMS: atom_id res chain seq x y z
N MET A 1 1.98 10.82 -16.37
CA MET A 1 1.12 11.10 -17.55
C MET A 1 0.86 12.59 -17.71
N VAL A 2 0.47 13.28 -16.63
CA VAL A 2 0.29 14.74 -16.61
C VAL A 2 1.60 15.43 -17.02
N GLU A 3 2.70 15.20 -16.30
CA GLU A 3 4.00 15.87 -16.47
C GLU A 3 4.61 15.76 -17.88
N SER A 4 4.37 14.63 -18.56
CA SER A 4 4.86 14.36 -19.92
C SER A 4 4.25 15.33 -20.95
N SER A 5 2.98 15.70 -20.79
CA SER A 5 2.32 16.66 -21.67
C SER A 5 2.91 18.06 -21.53
N MET A 6 3.27 18.47 -20.31
CA MET A 6 3.86 19.77 -20.05
C MET A 6 5.32 19.84 -20.53
N GLN A 7 6.11 18.79 -20.31
CA GLN A 7 7.46 18.68 -20.86
C GLN A 7 7.46 18.79 -22.39
N HIS A 8 6.48 18.16 -23.06
CA HIS A 8 6.36 18.28 -24.52
C HIS A 8 6.13 19.72 -24.99
N ILE A 9 5.30 20.49 -24.28
CA ILE A 9 5.03 21.90 -24.59
C ILE A 9 6.29 22.74 -24.34
N CYS A 10 6.96 22.55 -23.21
CA CYS A 10 8.21 23.24 -22.88
C CYS A 10 9.32 22.99 -23.91
N ASN A 11 9.44 21.74 -24.39
CA ASN A 11 10.50 21.36 -25.32
C ASN A 11 10.21 21.76 -26.77
N LYS A 12 8.97 21.59 -27.27
CA LYS A 12 8.64 21.91 -28.67
C LYS A 12 8.28 23.38 -28.90
N TYR A 13 7.70 24.04 -27.91
CA TYR A 13 7.10 25.36 -28.07
C TYR A 13 7.44 26.32 -26.93
N PRO A 14 8.72 26.53 -26.59
CA PRO A 14 9.12 27.37 -25.45
C PRO A 14 8.62 28.82 -25.55
N MET A 15 8.55 29.36 -26.76
CA MET A 15 8.05 30.71 -27.04
C MET A 15 6.56 30.90 -26.67
N PHE A 16 5.76 29.82 -26.66
CA PHE A 16 4.34 29.90 -26.31
C PHE A 16 4.11 30.13 -24.81
N LEU A 17 5.07 29.76 -23.95
CA LEU A 17 5.00 29.96 -22.50
C LEU A 17 5.03 31.45 -22.10
N GLN A 18 5.43 32.34 -23.02
CA GLN A 18 5.44 33.79 -22.79
C GLN A 18 4.07 34.44 -23.01
N LYS A 19 3.12 33.72 -23.63
CA LYS A 19 1.76 34.24 -23.86
C LYS A 19 0.96 34.20 -22.56
N ILE A 20 0.24 35.28 -22.27
CA ILE A 20 -0.59 35.44 -21.06
C ILE A 20 -1.60 34.29 -20.92
N ASP A 21 -2.31 33.96 -22.01
CA ASP A 21 -3.30 32.86 -22.01
C ASP A 21 -2.67 31.50 -21.65
N VAL A 22 -1.44 31.27 -22.11
CA VAL A 22 -0.71 30.03 -21.85
C VAL A 22 -0.22 30.00 -20.40
N GLN A 23 0.22 31.13 -19.86
CA GLN A 23 0.61 31.24 -18.45
C GLN A 23 -0.55 30.91 -17.50
N GLU A 24 -1.78 31.31 -17.84
CA GLU A 24 -2.96 30.95 -17.05
C GLU A 24 -3.21 29.43 -17.07
N ILE A 25 -3.05 28.79 -18.23
CA ILE A 25 -3.15 27.33 -18.37
C ILE A 25 -2.05 26.64 -17.57
N VAL A 26 -0.80 27.13 -17.63
CA VAL A 26 0.33 26.62 -16.84
C VAL A 26 0.03 26.71 -15.34
N GLN A 27 -0.50 27.83 -14.87
CA GLN A 27 -0.84 28.01 -13.45
C GLN A 27 -1.90 27.00 -12.99
N ARG A 28 -2.98 26.83 -13.77
CA ARG A 28 -4.03 25.84 -13.45
C ARG A 28 -3.49 24.42 -13.47
N TYR A 29 -2.67 24.10 -14.45
CA TYR A 29 -2.02 22.80 -14.56
C TYR A 29 -1.11 22.51 -13.37
N ASN A 30 -0.30 23.49 -12.94
CA ASN A 30 0.56 23.36 -11.77
C ASN A 30 -0.24 23.22 -10.48
N ALA A 31 -1.34 23.97 -10.34
CA ALA A 31 -2.26 23.82 -9.20
C ALA A 31 -2.84 22.41 -9.12
N ILE A 32 -3.37 21.89 -10.24
CA ILE A 32 -3.90 20.52 -10.30
C ILE A 32 -2.81 19.48 -10.00
N SER A 33 -1.61 19.67 -10.54
CA SER A 33 -0.49 18.75 -10.28
C SER A 33 -0.09 18.75 -8.81
N ALA A 34 -0.07 19.93 -8.17
CA ALA A 34 0.17 20.06 -6.74
C ALA A 34 -0.92 19.37 -5.91
N ASP A 35 -2.19 19.55 -6.28
CA ASP A 35 -3.33 18.92 -5.60
C ASP A 35 -3.30 17.39 -5.73
N LEU A 36 -2.93 16.85 -6.90
CA LEU A 36 -2.76 15.42 -7.12
C LEU A 36 -1.67 14.84 -6.21
N VAL A 37 -0.51 15.50 -6.15
CA VAL A 37 0.60 15.08 -5.27
C VAL A 37 0.16 15.15 -3.79
N ALA A 38 -0.53 16.22 -3.40
CA ALA A 38 -1.04 16.37 -2.04
C ALA A 38 -2.03 15.25 -1.68
N TYR A 39 -2.92 14.89 -2.61
CA TYR A 39 -3.85 13.77 -2.45
C TYR A 39 -3.11 12.44 -2.30
N GLU A 40 -2.12 12.15 -3.16
CA GLU A 40 -1.31 10.92 -3.07
C GLU A 40 -0.59 10.82 -1.73
N MET A 41 0.03 11.91 -1.27
CA MET A 41 0.67 11.96 0.04
C MET A 41 -0.31 11.71 1.18
N LEU A 42 -1.52 12.28 1.11
CA LEU A 42 -2.57 12.08 2.11
C LEU A 42 -3.04 10.63 2.14
N VAL A 43 -3.32 10.04 0.98
CA VAL A 43 -3.73 8.63 0.85
C VAL A 43 -2.66 7.71 1.40
N TYR A 44 -1.39 7.93 1.04
CA TYR A 44 -0.28 7.12 1.51
C TYR A 44 -0.15 7.22 3.05
N ARG A 45 -0.21 8.42 3.63
CA ARG A 45 -0.20 8.60 5.11
C ARG A 45 -1.39 7.92 5.79
N ALA A 46 -2.58 8.05 5.23
CA ALA A 46 -3.77 7.40 5.76
C ALA A 46 -3.66 5.87 5.71
N TRP A 47 -3.07 5.33 4.65
CA TRP A 47 -2.76 3.91 4.54
C TRP A 47 -1.76 3.47 5.62
N GLN A 48 -0.67 4.21 5.85
CA GLN A 48 0.32 3.90 6.89
C GLN A 48 -0.31 3.78 8.29
N MET A 49 -1.19 4.71 8.66
CA MET A 49 -1.89 4.67 9.95
C MET A 49 -2.81 3.44 10.08
N LYS A 50 -3.52 3.10 9.00
CA LYS A 50 -4.39 1.91 8.95
C LYS A 50 -3.57 0.63 9.01
N ALA A 51 -2.45 0.55 8.31
CA ALA A 51 -1.57 -0.60 8.29
C ALA A 51 -1.02 -0.92 9.69
N ALA A 52 -0.55 0.09 10.42
CA ALA A 52 -0.10 -0.07 11.81
C ALA A 52 -1.21 -0.59 12.74
N THR A 53 -2.44 -0.09 12.58
CA THR A 53 -3.60 -0.53 13.38
C THR A 53 -4.05 -1.95 13.01
N ARG A 54 -3.93 -2.33 11.73
CA ARG A 54 -4.18 -3.72 11.29
C ARG A 54 -3.14 -4.66 11.90
N PHE A 55 -1.87 -4.25 11.96
CA PHE A 55 -0.79 -5.04 12.57
C PHE A 55 -0.99 -5.32 14.05
N THR A 56 -1.40 -4.35 14.86
CA THR A 56 -1.67 -4.57 16.29
C THR A 56 -2.79 -5.58 16.53
N LYS A 57 -3.78 -5.66 15.62
CA LYS A 57 -4.83 -6.70 15.66
C LYS A 57 -4.30 -8.09 15.31
N LEU A 58 -3.19 -8.16 14.58
CA LEU A 58 -2.51 -9.40 14.16
C LEU A 58 -1.54 -9.93 15.22
N ALA A 59 -1.05 -9.08 16.11
CA ALA A 59 -0.28 -9.49 17.28
C ALA A 59 -1.09 -10.28 18.33
N ARG A 60 -2.40 -10.47 18.13
CA ARG A 60 -3.19 -11.43 18.93
C ARG A 60 -2.76 -12.85 18.56
N PRO A 61 -2.54 -13.73 19.56
CA PRO A 61 -1.81 -14.98 19.42
C PRO A 61 -2.30 -15.78 18.22
N LEU A 62 -1.34 -16.11 17.34
CA LEU A 62 -1.54 -16.80 16.07
C LEU A 62 -1.91 -18.28 16.25
N LEU A 63 -1.97 -18.79 17.49
CA LEU A 63 -2.23 -20.18 17.83
C LEU A 63 -3.11 -20.22 19.08
N SER A 64 -4.39 -20.58 18.95
CA SER A 64 -5.15 -21.15 20.07
C SER A 64 -5.22 -22.66 19.89
N ILE A 65 -4.67 -23.39 20.86
CA ILE A 65 -4.80 -24.85 20.92
C ILE A 65 -6.18 -25.13 21.53
N TYR A 66 -7.09 -25.67 20.72
CA TYR A 66 -8.34 -26.21 21.24
C TYR A 66 -8.17 -27.72 21.44
N GLN A 67 -8.09 -28.16 22.68
CA GLN A 67 -8.09 -29.58 23.01
C GLN A 67 -9.51 -30.13 22.93
N LEU A 68 -9.79 -30.95 21.91
CA LEU A 68 -11.00 -31.76 21.89
C LEU A 68 -10.85 -32.90 22.92
N LYS A 69 -11.97 -33.29 23.55
CA LYS A 69 -11.98 -34.32 24.61
C LYS A 69 -11.42 -35.70 24.19
N ASP A 70 -11.24 -35.93 22.89
CA ASP A 70 -10.75 -37.19 22.32
C ASP A 70 -9.24 -37.19 21.98
N GLY A 71 -8.48 -36.21 22.49
CA GLY A 71 -7.02 -36.14 22.29
C GLY A 71 -6.59 -35.50 20.95
N LEU A 72 -7.55 -35.05 20.15
CA LEU A 72 -7.30 -34.25 18.94
C LEU A 72 -7.06 -32.78 19.34
N ASN A 73 -5.83 -32.31 19.11
CA ASN A 73 -5.49 -30.90 19.20
C ASN A 73 -5.87 -30.22 17.88
N ILE A 74 -6.77 -29.23 17.93
CA ILE A 74 -7.03 -28.35 16.79
C ILE A 74 -6.18 -27.09 16.98
N TYR A 75 -5.29 -26.83 16.02
CA TYR A 75 -4.51 -25.60 15.96
C TYR A 75 -5.33 -24.54 15.22
N LEU A 76 -5.93 -23.61 15.95
CA LEU A 76 -6.62 -22.47 15.34
C LEU A 76 -5.59 -21.38 15.06
N VAL A 77 -5.22 -21.24 13.79
CA VAL A 77 -4.36 -20.15 13.34
C VAL A 77 -5.22 -18.91 13.07
N ASN A 78 -4.95 -17.80 13.74
CA ASN A 78 -5.67 -16.55 13.51
C ASN A 78 -5.22 -15.90 12.17
N MET A 79 -5.67 -16.48 11.05
CA MET A 79 -5.47 -15.97 9.70
C MET A 79 -6.60 -15.00 9.33
N HIS A 80 -6.64 -13.83 9.99
CA HIS A 80 -7.65 -12.83 9.69
C HIS A 80 -7.54 -12.38 8.22
N PRO A 81 -8.64 -12.25 7.44
CA PRO A 81 -8.59 -11.84 6.02
C PRO A 81 -7.84 -10.51 5.77
N GLN A 82 -7.78 -9.66 6.79
CA GLN A 82 -7.01 -8.41 6.75
C GLN A 82 -5.49 -8.62 6.62
N VAL A 83 -4.94 -9.78 6.99
CA VAL A 83 -3.53 -10.14 6.75
C VAL A 83 -3.27 -10.20 5.25
N GLN A 84 -4.08 -10.97 4.53
CA GLN A 84 -3.89 -11.15 3.10
C GLN A 84 -4.08 -9.85 2.33
N CYS A 85 -5.07 -9.05 2.72
CA CYS A 85 -5.24 -7.72 2.15
C CYS A 85 -4.01 -6.85 2.40
N LEU A 86 -3.46 -6.85 3.63
CA LEU A 86 -2.26 -6.07 3.96
C LEU A 86 -1.04 -6.55 3.16
N LEU A 87 -0.83 -7.86 3.02
CA LEU A 87 0.27 -8.42 2.21
C LEU A 87 0.16 -8.04 0.72
N ARG A 88 -1.05 -8.06 0.17
CA ARG A 88 -1.31 -7.59 -1.20
C ARG A 88 -1.04 -6.09 -1.34
N GLU A 89 -1.50 -5.28 -0.39
CA GLU A 89 -1.23 -3.84 -0.37
C GLU A 89 0.29 -3.54 -0.33
N ILE A 90 1.06 -4.28 0.48
CA ILE A 90 2.52 -4.14 0.55
C ILE A 90 3.19 -4.51 -0.78
N ARG A 91 2.74 -5.59 -1.45
CA ARG A 91 3.23 -5.97 -2.79
C ARG A 91 3.01 -4.87 -3.82
N GLU A 92 1.85 -4.21 -3.77
CA GLU A 92 1.57 -3.08 -4.66
C GLU A 92 2.48 -1.89 -4.38
N LEU A 93 2.82 -1.62 -3.11
CA LEU A 93 3.79 -0.58 -2.77
C LEU A 93 5.19 -0.89 -3.29
N GLU A 94 5.63 -2.15 -3.17
CA GLU A 94 6.91 -2.60 -3.72
C GLU A 94 6.94 -2.45 -5.26
N ARG A 95 5.84 -2.82 -5.93
CA ARG A 95 5.67 -2.64 -7.39
C ARG A 95 5.70 -1.17 -7.80
N LEU A 96 5.14 -0.28 -6.98
CA LEU A 96 5.16 1.17 -7.19
C LEU A 96 6.47 1.83 -6.74
N GLN A 97 7.45 1.06 -6.26
CA GLN A 97 8.73 1.54 -5.71
C GLN A 97 8.54 2.58 -4.58
N LEU A 98 7.44 2.45 -3.83
CA LEU A 98 7.17 3.29 -2.66
C LEU A 98 7.87 2.68 -1.44
N SER A 99 8.31 3.54 -0.52
CA SER A 99 8.94 3.08 0.71
C SER A 99 7.93 2.27 1.54
N ILE A 100 8.36 1.09 1.98
CA ILE A 100 7.58 0.28 2.93
C ILE A 100 7.87 0.83 4.33
N PRO A 101 6.86 1.25 5.11
CA PRO A 101 7.08 1.74 6.46
C PRO A 101 7.62 0.64 7.36
N GLU A 102 8.52 1.00 8.28
CA GLU A 102 9.16 0.07 9.22
C GLU A 102 8.14 -0.72 10.05
N SER A 103 7.01 -0.08 10.40
CA SER A 103 5.89 -0.69 11.13
C SER A 103 5.24 -1.87 10.42
N VAL A 104 5.44 -2.00 9.11
CA VAL A 104 4.88 -3.06 8.27
C VAL A 104 5.98 -3.96 7.68
N GLN A 105 7.23 -3.49 7.68
CA GLN A 105 8.39 -4.21 7.15
C GLN A 105 8.64 -5.53 7.88
N GLN A 106 8.40 -5.57 9.20
CA GLN A 106 8.47 -6.82 9.97
C GLN A 106 7.45 -7.87 9.49
N CYS A 107 6.24 -7.43 9.12
CA CYS A 107 5.22 -8.31 8.55
C CYS A 107 5.61 -8.78 7.14
N TRP A 108 6.19 -7.89 6.33
CA TRP A 108 6.68 -8.25 5.00
C TRP A 108 7.79 -9.30 5.05
N MET A 109 8.73 -9.19 6.00
CA MET A 109 9.77 -10.21 6.20
C MET A 109 9.19 -11.58 6.59
N GLN A 110 8.06 -11.60 7.30
CA GLN A 110 7.36 -12.81 7.70
C GLN A 110 6.34 -13.30 6.65
N SER A 111 6.13 -12.57 5.55
CA SER A 111 5.09 -12.83 4.57
C SER A 111 5.19 -14.22 3.94
N SER A 112 6.40 -14.66 3.60
CA SER A 112 6.67 -15.99 3.03
C SER A 112 6.24 -17.12 3.97
N HIS A 113 6.51 -16.96 5.26
CA HIS A 113 6.10 -17.93 6.28
C HIS A 113 4.58 -17.93 6.49
N ILE A 114 3.96 -16.75 6.49
CA ILE A 114 2.51 -16.60 6.60
C ILE A 114 1.80 -17.23 5.39
N GLU A 115 2.29 -17.02 4.17
CA GLU A 115 1.69 -17.58 2.96
C GLU A 115 1.82 -19.10 2.88
N GLN A 116 2.96 -19.67 3.29
CA GLN A 116 3.15 -21.11 3.39
C GLN A 116 2.18 -21.74 4.39
N ASN A 117 2.04 -21.14 5.58
CA ASN A 117 1.11 -21.61 6.60
C ASN A 117 -0.35 -21.48 6.15
N TYR A 118 -0.69 -20.47 5.36
CA TYR A 118 -2.04 -20.31 4.82
C TYR A 118 -2.41 -21.44 3.86
N LEU A 119 -1.49 -21.81 2.97
CA LEU A 119 -1.71 -22.92 2.03
C LEU A 119 -1.97 -24.23 2.78
N LEU A 120 -1.17 -24.53 3.81
CA LEU A 120 -1.33 -25.73 4.63
C LEU A 120 -2.69 -25.80 5.34
N VAL A 121 -3.17 -24.67 5.88
CA VAL A 121 -4.49 -24.60 6.54
C VAL A 121 -5.65 -24.65 5.53
N SER A 122 -5.49 -24.09 4.33
CA SER A 122 -6.56 -24.10 3.31
C SER A 122 -6.77 -25.44 2.61
N VAL A 123 -5.79 -26.34 2.71
CA VAL A 123 -5.80 -27.67 2.07
C VAL A 123 -6.21 -28.78 3.05
N SER A 124 -6.34 -28.46 4.34
CA SER A 124 -6.81 -29.35 5.41
C SER A 124 -8.31 -29.23 5.63
#